data_AF-A0A5C6YYT3-F1
#
_entry.id   AF-A0A5C6YYT3-F1
#
_cell.length_a   1.000
_cell.length_b   1.000
_cell.length_c   1.000
_cell.angle_alpha   90.00
_cell.angle_beta   90.00
_cell.angle_gamma   90.00
#
_symmetry.space_group_name_H-M   'P 1'
#
loop_
_entity.id
_entity.type
_entity.pdbx_description
1 polymer ?
#
loop_
_entity_poly.entity_id
_entity_poly.type
_entity_poly.pdbx_seq_one_letter_code
_entity_poly.pdbx_strand_id
1 'polypeptide(L)' 'MDLEARKYHFIKELFSIDRESIIDTLERVLKREKEEHQEVSTDLKNELDSRLESYKNNPNNILDWQDVKNDW' A
#
# COMPACT_ATOMS: atom_id res chain seq x y z
N MET A 1 28.66 5.36 7.41
CA MET A 1 28.37 5.16 5.98
C MET A 1 27.07 5.89 5.69
N ASP A 2 27.07 6.83 4.74
CA ASP A 2 25.85 7.55 4.35
C ASP A 2 24.83 6.61 3.69
N LEU A 3 23.60 7.10 3.51
CA LEU A 3 22.50 6.31 2.98
C LEU A 3 22.75 5.86 1.53
N GLU A 4 23.44 6.66 0.73
CA GLU A 4 23.71 6.37 -0.68
C GLU A 4 24.72 5.24 -0.83
N ALA A 5 25.80 5.28 -0.06
CA ALA A 5 26.78 4.20 0.02
C ALA A 5 26.16 2.89 0.53
N ARG A 6 25.24 2.96 1.51
CA ARG A 6 24.50 1.77 1.98
C ARG A 6 23.57 1.19 0.90
N LYS A 7 22.86 2.04 0.16
CA LYS A 7 22.00 1.61 -0.95
C LYS A 7 22.82 0.92 -2.04
N TYR A 8 23.95 1.50 -2.41
CA TYR A 8 24.86 0.92 -3.40
C TYR A 8 25.37 -0.46 -2.98
N HIS A 9 25.82 -0.61 -1.73
CA HIS A 9 26.27 -1.89 -1.20
C HIS A 9 25.17 -2.95 -1.26
N PHE A 10 23.96 -2.58 -0.82
CA PHE A 10 22.82 -3.48 -0.81
C PHE A 10 22.44 -3.95 -2.22
N ILE A 11 22.41 -3.04 -3.20
CA ILE A 11 22.15 -3.39 -4.61
C ILE A 11 23.20 -4.40 -5.11
N LYS A 12 24.48 -4.17 -4.80
CA LYS A 12 25.56 -5.09 -5.19
C LYS A 12 25.38 -6.48 -4.58
N GLU A 13 24.95 -6.56 -3.32
CA GLU A 13 24.64 -7.84 -2.67
C GLU A 13 23.44 -8.54 -3.34
N LEU A 14 22.38 -7.81 -3.69
CA LEU A 14 21.21 -8.37 -4.38
C LEU A 14 21.61 -9.08 -5.69
N PHE A 15 22.50 -8.49 -6.49
CA PHE A 15 22.97 -9.10 -7.73
C PHE A 15 23.84 -10.35 -7.54
N SER A 16 24.33 -10.60 -6.33
CA SER A 16 25.09 -11.82 -6.00
C SER A 16 24.20 -12.99 -5.54
N ILE A 17 22.89 -12.77 -5.43
CA ILE A 17 21.93 -13.79 -5.02
C ILE A 17 21.47 -14.59 -6.24
N ASP A 18 21.89 -15.86 -6.31
CA ASP A 18 21.48 -16.76 -7.40
C ASP A 18 20.14 -17.49 -7.13
N ARG A 19 19.65 -17.47 -5.88
CA ARG A 19 18.43 -18.18 -5.48
C ARG A 19 17.20 -17.28 -5.62
N GLU A 20 16.35 -17.59 -6.58
CA GLU A 20 15.09 -16.89 -6.85
C GLU A 20 14.19 -16.76 -5.61
N SER A 21 14.06 -17.83 -4.80
CA SER A 21 13.23 -17.82 -3.59
C SER A 21 13.65 -16.77 -2.54
N ILE A 22 14.93 -16.36 -2.55
CA ILE A 22 15.43 -15.30 -1.69
C ILE A 22 14.97 -13.94 -2.23
N ILE A 23 15.02 -13.73 -3.55
CA ILE A 23 14.51 -12.53 -4.20
C ILE A 23 13.01 -12.38 -3.95
N ASP A 24 12.22 -13.45 -4.15
CA ASP A 24 10.77 -13.44 -3.88
C ASP A 24 10.45 -13.00 -2.45
N THR A 25 11.24 -13.49 -1.48
CA THR A 25 11.06 -13.16 -0.08
C THR A 25 11.36 -11.67 0.18
N LEU A 26 12.42 -11.15 -0.42
CA LEU A 26 12.80 -9.74 -0.29
C LEU A 26 11.76 -8.81 -0.92
N GLU A 27 11.26 -9.13 -2.11
CA GLU A 27 10.21 -8.37 -2.78
C GLU A 27 8.94 -8.31 -1.92
N ARG A 28 8.53 -9.45 -1.34
CA ARG A 28 7.37 -9.51 -0.45
C ARG A 28 7.55 -8.62 0.78
N VAL A 29 8.73 -8.63 1.40
CA VAL A 29 9.01 -7.79 2.58
C VAL A 29 8.97 -6.30 2.19
N LEU A 30 9.64 -5.92 1.09
CA LEU A 30 9.62 -4.52 0.62
C LEU A 30 8.22 -4.03 0.29
N LYS A 31 7.41 -4.88 -0.35
CA LYS A 31 6.01 -4.57 -0.66
C LYS A 31 5.19 -4.37 0.62
N ARG A 32 5.34 -5.26 1.60
CA ARG A 32 4.66 -5.16 2.88
C ARG A 32 5.03 -3.90 3.64
N GLU A 33 6.32 -3.58 3.76
CA GLU A 33 6.78 -2.35 4.43
C GLU A 33 6.23 -1.11 3.72
N LYS A 34 6.21 -1.12 2.38
CA LYS A 34 5.60 -0.03 1.61
C LYS A 34 4.11 0.09 1.91
N GLU A 35 3.36 -1.01 1.92
CA GLU A 35 1.91 -1.01 2.18
C GLU A 35 1.58 -0.63 3.63
N GLU A 36 2.36 -1.10 4.62
CA GLU A 36 2.18 -0.77 6.04
C GLU A 36 2.47 0.71 6.34
N HIS A 37 3.38 1.32 5.59
CA HIS A 37 3.72 2.74 5.70
C HIS A 37 3.06 3.63 4.64
N GLN A 38 2.25 3.05 3.75
CA GLN A 38 1.46 3.82 2.80
C GLN A 38 0.29 4.42 3.57
N GLU A 39 0.44 5.69 3.98
CA GLU A 39 -0.68 6.43 4.54
C GLU A 39 -1.81 6.47 3.52
N VAL A 40 -2.96 5.91 3.89
CA VAL A 40 -4.21 6.16 3.18
C VAL A 40 -4.39 7.68 3.14
N SER A 41 -4.55 8.24 1.94
CA SER A 41 -4.74 9.68 1.76
C SER A 41 -5.81 10.19 2.73
N THR A 42 -5.59 11.36 3.32
CA THR A 42 -6.56 12.01 4.20
C THR A 42 -7.94 12.12 3.52
N ASP A 43 -7.98 12.33 2.21
CA ASP A 43 -9.22 12.39 1.44
C ASP A 43 -9.99 11.06 1.43
N LEU A 44 -9.27 9.94 1.29
CA LEU A 44 -9.86 8.61 1.33
C LEU A 44 -10.32 8.24 2.75
N LYS A 45 -9.59 8.69 3.78
CA LYS A 45 -10.02 8.53 5.19
C LYS A 45 -11.30 9.31 5.47
N ASN A 46 -11.36 10.58 5.03
CA ASN A 46 -12.53 11.44 5.21
C ASN A 46 -13.76 10.89 4.49
N GLU A 47 -13.59 10.39 3.25
CA GLU A 47 -14.66 9.74 2.52
C GLU A 47 -15.16 8.46 3.22
N LEU A 48 -14.24 7.65 3.75
CA LEU A 48 -14.58 6.46 4.52
C LEU A 48 -15.38 6.81 5.80
N ASP A 49 -14.91 7.80 6.57
CA ASP A 49 -15.58 8.26 7.78
C ASP A 49 -16.99 8.81 7.48
N SER A 50 -17.13 9.60 6.42
CA SER A 50 -18.40 10.12 5.93
C SER A 50 -19.39 9.00 5.56
N ARG A 51 -18.90 7.96 4.87
CA ARG A 51 -19.71 6.79 4.50
C ARG A 51 -20.11 5.98 5.72
N LEU A 52 -19.22 5.76 6.68
CA LEU A 52 -19.51 5.02 7.91
C LEU A 52 -20.59 5.73 8.74
N GLU A 53 -20.53 7.05 8.88
CA GLU A 53 -21.57 7.83 9.57
C GLU A 53 -22.90 7.82 8.78
N SER A 54 -22.86 7.91 7.46
CA SER A 54 -24.06 7.82 6.61
C SER A 54 -24.74 6.45 6.73
N TYR A 55 -23.96 5.37 6.78
CA TYR A 55 -24.45 4.00 6.95
C TYR A 55 -25.02 3.76 8.35
N LYS A 56 -24.37 4.29 9.39
CA LYS A 56 -24.86 4.21 10.78
C LYS A 56 -26.25 4.82 10.94
N ASN A 57 -26.53 5.90 10.22
CA ASN A 57 -27.82 6.59 10.23
C ASN A 57 -28.85 5.93 9.27
N ASN A 58 -28.40 5.23 8.23
CA ASN A 58 -29.25 4.49 7.30
C ASN A 58 -28.54 3.22 6.78
N PRO A 59 -28.82 2.04 7.36
CA PRO A 59 -28.17 0.77 6.98
C PRO A 59 -28.46 0.30 5.55
N ASN A 60 -29.45 0.89 4.87
CA ASN A 60 -29.75 0.61 3.47
C ASN A 60 -29.03 1.57 2.51
N ASN A 61 -28.25 2.53 3.04
CA ASN A 61 -27.44 3.44 2.25
C ASN A 61 -26.15 2.74 1.82
N ILE A 62 -26.30 1.79 0.90
CA ILE A 62 -25.21 1.01 0.33
C ILE A 62 -24.77 1.70 -0.95
N LEU A 63 -23.48 1.96 -1.06
CA LEU A 63 -22.89 2.52 -2.27
C LEU A 63 -22.81 1.43 -3.35
N ASP A 64 -23.49 1.63 -4.48
CA ASP A 64 -23.34 0.75 -5.64
C ASP A 64 -22.03 1.08 -6.38
N TRP A 65 -21.24 0.05 -6.65
CA TRP A 65 -20.03 0.17 -7.46
C TRP A 65 -20.31 0.77 -8.85
N GLN A 66 -21.47 0.49 -9.43
CA GLN A 66 -21.85 1.04 -10.73
C GLN A 66 -21.95 2.57 -10.73
N ASP A 67 -22.28 3.16 -9.59
CA ASP A 67 -22.51 4.61 -9.46
C ASP A 67 -21.20 5.40 -9.34
N VAL A 68 -20.11 4.76 -8.87
CA VAL A 68 -18.85 5.46 -8.54
C VAL A 68 -17.66 5.06 -9.41
N LYS A 69 -17.80 4.02 -10.25
CA LYS A 69 -16.69 3.48 -11.06
C LYS A 69 -16.07 4.47 -12.06
N ASN A 70 -16.77 5.54 -12.41
CA ASN A 70 -16.30 6.52 -13.40
C ASN A 70 -15.47 7.65 -12.77
N ASP A 71 -15.58 7.83 -11.45
CA ASP A 71 -14.91 8.88 -10.69
C ASP A 71 -13.70 8.35 -9.88
N TRP A 72 -13.34 7.08 -10.09
CA TRP A 72 -12.30 6.35 -9.38
C TRP A 72 -11.03 6.15 -10.20
#